data_AF-A0A7V4HA47-F1
#
_entry.id   AF-A0A7V4HA47-F1
#
_cell.length_a   1.000
_cell.length_b   1.000
_cell.length_c   1.000
_cell.angle_alpha   90.00
_cell.angle_beta   90.00
_cell.angle_gamma   90.00
#
_symmetry.space_group_name_H-M   'P 1'
#
loop_
_entity.id
_entity.type
_entity.pdbx_description
1 polymer ?
#
loop_
_entity_poly.entity_id
_entity_poly.type
_entity_poly.pdbx_seq_one_letter_code
_entity_poly.pdbx_strand_id
1 'polypeptide(L)'
;MKRGKRVKPVFPIEYRLLIHNLYDESKKQKTTSFKLRTTNEFSNFSYEIVVDAELLERTISFNIKGIRAPKLSIPSSGPAFFNIKYPNLKGRYKLIISKPQKSSNEFIINIAKKKIIIEKLPEEKFIDITTSEDEF
;
A
#
# COMPACT_ATOMS: atom_id res chain seq x y z
N MET A 1 -9.67 -45.29 0.27
CA MET A 1 -10.14 -43.89 0.38
C MET A 1 -8.94 -42.95 0.43
N LYS A 2 -8.68 -42.17 -0.63
CA LYS A 2 -7.62 -41.16 -0.63
C LYS A 2 -8.12 -39.92 0.12
N ARG A 3 -7.50 -39.59 1.26
CA ARG A 3 -7.75 -38.33 1.98
C ARG A 3 -7.41 -37.18 1.03
N GLY A 4 -8.40 -36.39 0.64
CA GLY A 4 -8.18 -35.19 -0.18
C GLY A 4 -7.13 -34.31 0.49
N LYS A 5 -6.08 -33.95 -0.26
CA LYS A 5 -5.14 -32.93 0.18
C LYS A 5 -5.95 -31.68 0.51
N ARG A 6 -5.93 -31.24 1.77
CA ARG A 6 -6.39 -29.89 2.13
C ARG A 6 -5.47 -28.91 1.41
N VAL A 7 -5.94 -28.37 0.29
CA VAL A 7 -5.30 -27.23 -0.37
C VAL A 7 -5.51 -26.05 0.58
N LYS A 8 -4.44 -25.58 1.23
CA LYS A 8 -4.49 -24.31 1.97
C LYS A 8 -4.84 -23.21 0.95
N PRO A 9 -5.76 -22.30 1.26
CA PRO A 9 -6.20 -21.28 0.31
C PRO A 9 -5.02 -20.43 -0.13
N VAL A 10 -5.05 -20.06 -1.42
CA VAL A 10 -4.33 -18.93 -2.00
C VAL A 10 -4.49 -17.75 -1.04
N PHE A 11 -3.38 -17.21 -0.53
CA PHE A 11 -3.41 -16.10 0.41
C PHE A 11 -4.26 -14.96 -0.17
N PRO A 12 -5.37 -14.55 0.47
CA PRO A 12 -6.17 -13.46 -0.05
C PRO A 12 -5.32 -12.19 0.03
N ILE A 13 -5.20 -11.48 -1.09
CA ILE A 13 -4.62 -10.14 -1.11
C ILE A 13 -5.47 -9.26 -0.20
N GLU A 14 -4.92 -8.88 0.95
CA GLU A 14 -5.62 -8.10 1.98
C GLU A 14 -5.59 -6.60 1.66
N TYR A 15 -4.57 -6.16 0.94
CA TYR A 15 -4.33 -4.75 0.65
C TYR A 15 -3.94 -4.51 -0.81
N ARG A 16 -4.19 -3.28 -1.28
CA ARG A 16 -3.64 -2.75 -2.52
C ARG A 16 -2.94 -1.43 -2.28
N LEU A 17 -1.77 -1.25 -2.87
CA LEU A 17 -1.00 -0.02 -2.85
C LEU A 17 -0.88 0.54 -4.27
N LEU A 18 -1.39 1.76 -4.46
CA LEU A 18 -1.09 2.56 -5.63
C LEU A 18 0.09 3.47 -5.35
N ILE A 19 1.09 3.42 -6.22
CA ILE A 19 2.22 4.34 -6.23
C ILE A 19 2.19 5.13 -7.53
N HIS A 20 2.03 6.45 -7.43
CA HIS A 20 1.98 7.30 -8.62
C HIS A 20 2.67 8.64 -8.37
N ASN A 21 3.21 9.22 -9.44
CA ASN A 21 3.84 10.53 -9.40
C ASN A 21 2.77 11.60 -9.63
N LEU A 22 2.79 12.60 -8.77
CA LEU A 22 1.95 13.79 -8.82
C LEU A 22 2.82 15.04 -8.92
N TYR A 23 2.23 16.11 -9.44
CA TYR A 23 2.79 17.45 -9.34
C TYR A 23 2.00 18.22 -8.29
N ASP A 24 2.69 18.70 -7.26
CA ASP A 24 2.10 19.58 -6.26
C ASP A 24 2.19 21.02 -6.79
N GLU A 25 1.08 21.54 -7.30
CA GLU A 25 0.96 22.89 -7.87
C GLU A 25 1.32 23.97 -6.85
N SER A 26 0.87 23.82 -5.60
CA SER A 26 1.09 24.80 -4.53
C SER A 26 2.57 24.91 -4.16
N LYS A 27 3.28 23.78 -4.12
CA LYS A 27 4.70 23.72 -3.80
C LYS A 27 5.60 23.74 -5.04
N LYS A 28 5.02 23.75 -6.24
CA LYS A 28 5.69 23.66 -7.55
C LYS A 28 6.74 22.55 -7.60
N GLN A 29 6.43 21.38 -7.05
CA GLN A 29 7.38 20.28 -6.93
C GLN A 29 6.76 18.92 -7.23
N LYS A 30 7.62 17.99 -7.65
CA LYS A 30 7.22 16.60 -7.89
C LYS A 30 7.07 15.86 -6.57
N THR A 31 6.01 15.08 -6.49
CA THR A 31 5.67 14.32 -5.29
C THR A 31 5.28 12.91 -5.69
N THR A 32 5.76 11.90 -4.97
CA THR A 32 5.30 10.52 -5.14
C THR A 32 4.26 10.23 -4.06
N SER A 33 3.07 9.81 -4.49
CA SER A 33 1.97 9.42 -3.59
C SER A 33 1.95 7.92 -3.43
N PHE A 34 1.73 7.47 -2.19
CA PHE A 34 1.53 6.08 -1.81
C PHE A 34 0.14 5.98 -1.19
N LYS A 35 -0.80 5.40 -1.93
CA LYS A 35 -2.21 5.23 -1.52
C LYS A 35 -2.45 3.75 -1.23
N LEU A 36 -2.64 3.41 0.03
CA LEU A 36 -2.95 2.07 0.50
C LEU A 36 -4.46 1.94 0.73
N ARG A 37 -5.04 0.81 0.34
CA ARG A 37 -6.42 0.46 0.69
C ARG A 37 -6.58 -1.01 1.07
N THR A 38 -7.62 -1.33 1.83
CA THR A 38 -8.05 -2.72 2.03
C THR A 38 -8.73 -3.26 0.78
N THR A 39 -8.59 -4.56 0.51
CA THR A 39 -9.41 -5.24 -0.51
C THR A 39 -10.85 -5.42 -0.01
N ASN A 40 -11.04 -5.61 1.29
CA ASN A 40 -12.36 -5.68 1.90
C ASN A 40 -12.99 -4.29 2.02
N GLU A 41 -14.30 -4.25 1.83
CA GLU A 41 -15.12 -3.06 2.04
C GLU A 41 -15.83 -3.12 3.39
N PHE A 42 -16.05 -1.94 3.96
CA PHE A 42 -16.80 -1.76 5.18
C PHE A 42 -18.13 -1.09 4.85
N SER A 43 -19.21 -1.50 5.52
CA SER A 43 -20.57 -1.07 5.17
C SER A 43 -21.00 0.25 5.81
N ASN A 44 -20.38 0.64 6.93
CA ASN A 44 -20.99 1.61 7.85
C ASN A 44 -20.23 2.93 7.98
N PHE A 45 -18.91 2.92 7.82
CA PHE A 45 -18.06 4.11 8.05
C PHE A 45 -16.87 4.17 7.08
N SER A 46 -16.38 5.38 6.81
CA SER A 46 -15.10 5.61 6.12
C SER A 46 -13.92 5.28 7.03
N TYR A 47 -13.52 4.02 7.08
CA TYR A 47 -12.38 3.59 7.89
C TYR A 47 -11.04 4.11 7.35
N GLU A 48 -10.08 4.30 8.26
CA GLU A 48 -8.71 4.67 7.93
C GLU A 48 -7.76 3.53 8.30
N ILE A 49 -6.78 3.25 7.45
CA ILE A 49 -5.68 2.34 7.79
C ILE A 49 -4.67 3.14 8.61
N VAL A 50 -4.35 2.64 9.80
CA VAL A 50 -3.31 3.22 10.65
C VAL A 50 -1.98 2.63 10.22
N VAL A 51 -1.17 3.45 9.56
CA VAL A 51 0.17 3.09 9.10
C VAL A 51 1.20 3.98 9.78
N ASP A 52 2.20 3.35 10.36
CA ASP A 52 3.42 3.97 10.81
C ASP A 52 4.40 3.97 9.64
N ALA A 53 4.67 5.15 9.10
CA ALA A 53 5.36 5.33 7.82
C ALA A 53 6.68 6.07 8.00
N GLU A 54 7.77 5.41 7.64
CA GLU A 54 9.12 5.93 7.77
C GLU A 54 9.84 5.93 6.42
N LEU A 55 10.63 6.97 6.18
CA LEU A 55 11.56 7.05 5.07
C LEU A 55 12.95 7.29 5.65
N LEU A 56 13.82 6.29 5.53
CA LEU A 56 15.21 6.36 5.94
C LEU A 56 16.10 6.06 4.73
N GLU A 57 16.87 7.06 4.29
CA GLU A 57 17.77 6.99 3.13
C GLU A 57 17.08 6.48 1.84
N ARG A 58 17.20 5.17 1.58
CA ARG A 58 16.68 4.45 0.42
C ARG A 58 15.67 3.36 0.79
N THR A 59 15.17 3.39 2.02
CA THR A 59 14.18 2.45 2.54
C THR A 59 12.92 3.19 2.95
N ILE A 60 11.80 2.79 2.37
CA ILE A 60 10.46 3.24 2.74
C ILE A 60 9.82 2.08 3.51
N SER A 61 9.41 2.33 4.74
CA SER A 61 8.83 1.33 5.63
C SER A 61 7.41 1.72 5.98
N PHE A 62 6.44 0.87 5.66
CA PHE A 62 5.05 0.99 6.08
C PHE A 62 4.72 -0.15 7.05
N ASN A 63 4.47 0.21 8.30
CA ASN A 63 4.04 -0.72 9.33
C ASN A 63 2.56 -0.50 9.63
N ILE A 64 1.71 -1.37 9.07
CA ILE A 64 0.27 -1.35 9.26
C ILE A 64 0.00 -1.77 10.71
N LYS A 65 -0.53 -0.86 11.53
CA LYS A 65 -0.88 -1.12 12.92
C LYS A 65 -2.30 -1.65 13.08
N GLY A 66 -3.19 -1.30 12.15
CA GLY A 66 -4.59 -1.72 12.18
C GLY A 66 -5.48 -0.77 11.39
N ILE A 67 -6.77 -0.81 11.69
CA ILE A 67 -7.81 0.01 11.07
C ILE A 67 -8.52 0.77 12.19
N ARG A 68 -8.78 2.06 11.97
CA ARG A 68 -9.51 2.92 12.91
C ARG A 68 -10.74 3.51 12.26
N ALA A 69 -11.78 3.72 13.06
CA ALA A 69 -12.93 4.52 12.66
C ALA A 69 -12.49 6.00 12.49
N PRO A 70 -13.13 6.74 11.58
CA PRO A 70 -12.82 8.16 11.40
C PRO A 70 -13.23 8.95 12.65
N LYS A 71 -12.52 10.05 12.95
CA LYS A 71 -12.87 10.94 14.07
C LYS A 71 -14.24 11.59 13.91
N LEU A 72 -14.67 11.78 12.66
CA LEU A 72 -15.99 12.26 12.28
C LEU A 72 -16.72 11.07 11.66
N SER A 73 -17.82 10.63 12.30
CA SER A 73 -18.66 9.53 11.84
C SER A 73 -19.45 9.94 10.60
N ILE A 74 -18.76 10.09 9.47
CA ILE A 74 -19.39 10.29 8.17
C ILE A 74 -19.86 8.91 7.70
N PRO A 75 -21.18 8.68 7.55
CA PRO A 75 -21.69 7.43 7.02
C PRO A 75 -21.21 7.28 5.59
N SER A 76 -20.46 6.22 5.32
CA SER A 76 -20.03 5.85 3.99
C SER A 76 -19.66 4.38 3.98
N SER A 77 -19.97 3.70 2.88
CA SER A 77 -19.41 2.40 2.57
C SER A 77 -18.12 2.53 1.76
N GLY A 78 -17.25 1.54 1.85
CA GLY A 78 -16.05 1.44 1.02
C GLY A 78 -14.85 0.85 1.76
N PRO A 79 -13.70 0.72 1.09
CA PRO A 79 -12.49 0.20 1.72
C PRO A 79 -11.88 1.23 2.68
N ALA A 80 -11.05 0.75 3.60
CA ALA A 80 -10.25 1.63 4.45
C ALA A 80 -9.06 2.17 3.66
N PHE A 81 -8.70 3.44 3.87
CA PHE A 81 -7.61 4.08 3.12
C PHE A 81 -6.50 4.62 4.02
N PHE A 82 -5.30 4.69 3.45
CA PHE A 82 -4.17 5.48 3.94
C PHE A 82 -3.48 6.15 2.74
N ASN A 83 -3.02 7.38 2.92
CA ASN A 83 -2.28 8.08 1.87
C ASN A 83 -1.12 8.87 2.48
N ILE A 84 0.07 8.72 1.91
CA ILE A 84 1.23 9.53 2.23
C ILE A 84 1.93 10.01 0.96
N LYS A 85 2.54 11.18 1.06
CA LYS A 85 3.21 11.85 -0.05
C LYS A 85 4.64 12.17 0.35
N TYR A 86 5.59 11.77 -0.48
CA TYR A 86 6.99 12.12 -0.31
C TYR A 86 7.46 13.02 -1.46
N PRO A 87 8.02 14.20 -1.16
CA PRO A 87 8.49 15.11 -2.18
C PRO A 87 9.82 14.64 -2.76
N ASN A 88 10.02 14.87 -4.06
CA ASN A 88 11.31 14.70 -4.75
C ASN A 88 11.97 13.31 -4.64
N LEU A 89 11.19 12.24 -4.46
CA LEU A 89 11.74 10.87 -4.54
C LEU A 89 12.26 10.57 -5.95
N LYS A 90 13.48 10.02 -6.03
CA LYS A 90 14.10 9.64 -7.30
C LYS A 90 15.08 8.49 -7.13
N GLY A 91 15.01 7.51 -8.02
CA GLY A 91 15.91 6.36 -8.07
C GLY A 91 15.33 5.14 -7.38
N ARG A 92 16.21 4.20 -7.03
CA ARG A 92 15.86 2.90 -6.46
C ARG A 92 15.58 3.01 -4.95
N TYR A 93 14.50 2.41 -4.49
CA TYR A 93 14.11 2.30 -3.09
C TYR A 93 13.72 0.87 -2.75
N LYS A 94 14.07 0.45 -1.53
CA LYS A 94 13.47 -0.72 -0.89
C LYS A 94 12.16 -0.28 -0.23
N LEU A 95 11.05 -0.91 -0.58
CA LEU A 95 9.75 -0.68 0.03
C LEU A 95 9.40 -1.89 0.89
N ILE A 96 9.28 -1.70 2.19
CA ILE A 96 8.96 -2.74 3.17
C ILE A 96 7.57 -2.46 3.70
N ILE A 97 6.67 -3.42 3.54
CA ILE A 97 5.30 -3.34 4.06
C ILE A 97 5.13 -4.46 5.06
N SER A 98 4.74 -4.13 6.28
CA SER A 98 4.54 -5.10 7.36
C SER A 98 3.15 -4.96 7.95
N LYS A 99 2.61 -6.08 8.42
CA LYS A 99 1.32 -6.16 9.12
C LYS A 99 1.48 -6.78 10.51
N PRO A 100 0.49 -6.63 11.41
CA PRO A 100 0.52 -7.29 12.70
C PRO A 100 0.63 -8.81 12.50
N GLN A 101 1.37 -9.51 13.36
CA GLN A 101 1.67 -10.96 13.26
C GLN A 101 2.81 -11.35 12.29
N LYS A 102 3.75 -10.43 12.03
CA LYS A 102 5.11 -10.68 11.47
C LYS A 102 5.22 -11.08 9.99
N SER A 103 4.17 -10.97 9.19
CA SER A 103 4.34 -11.05 7.72
C SER A 103 4.85 -9.71 7.19
N SER A 104 5.96 -9.73 6.46
CA SER A 104 6.46 -8.58 5.71
C SER A 104 6.54 -8.89 4.23
N ASN A 105 6.29 -7.89 3.41
CA ASN A 105 6.43 -7.92 1.97
C ASN A 105 7.45 -6.87 1.57
N GLU A 106 8.53 -7.33 0.95
CA GLU A 106 9.62 -6.48 0.50
C GLU A 106 9.57 -6.34 -1.01
N PHE A 107 9.61 -5.09 -1.46
CA PHE A 107 9.62 -4.72 -2.86
C PHE A 107 10.84 -3.87 -3.16
N ILE A 108 11.25 -3.89 -4.42
CA ILE A 108 12.21 -2.92 -4.94
C ILE A 108 11.47 -2.09 -5.98
N ILE A 109 11.43 -0.78 -5.76
CA ILE A 109 10.79 0.17 -6.67
C ILE A 109 11.83 1.14 -7.21
N ASN A 110 11.72 1.47 -8.48
CA ASN A 110 12.53 2.49 -9.12
C ASN A 110 11.64 3.66 -9.57
N ILE A 111 11.86 4.81 -8.94
CA ILE A 111 11.06 6.02 -9.14
C ILE A 111 11.80 6.92 -10.13
N ALA A 112 11.28 7.01 -11.35
CA ALA A 112 11.76 7.93 -12.37
C ALA A 112 10.80 9.11 -12.53
N LYS A 113 11.23 10.14 -13.28
CA LYS A 113 10.49 11.42 -13.43
C LYS A 113 9.06 11.28 -13.98
N LYS A 114 8.76 10.21 -14.72
CA LYS A 114 7.48 9.96 -15.40
C LYS A 114 6.92 8.55 -15.17
N LYS A 115 7.72 7.64 -14.61
CA LYS A 115 7.38 6.21 -14.50
C LYS A 115 7.87 5.68 -13.16
N ILE A 116 7.11 4.76 -12.60
CA ILE A 116 7.50 3.97 -11.44
C ILE A 116 7.57 2.52 -11.93
N ILE A 117 8.64 1.82 -11.58
CA ILE A 117 8.87 0.43 -11.99
C ILE A 117 9.01 -0.41 -10.73
N ILE A 118 8.26 -1.50 -10.65
CA ILE A 118 8.41 -2.51 -9.59
C ILE A 118 9.39 -3.55 -10.12
N GLU A 119 10.58 -3.61 -9.52
CA GLU A 119 11.67 -4.49 -9.96
C GLU A 119 11.67 -5.86 -9.27
N LYS A 120 11.14 -5.91 -8.03
CA LYS A 120 11.09 -7.14 -7.24
C LYS A 120 9.76 -7.25 -6.52
N LEU A 121 9.18 -8.45 -6.60
CA LEU A 121 7.98 -8.87 -5.87
C LEU A 121 8.37 -9.97 -4.86
N PRO A 122 7.71 -10.04 -3.69
CA PRO A 122 7.86 -11.16 -2.77
C PRO A 122 7.14 -12.42 -3.29
N GLU A 123 7.62 -13.60 -2.88
CA GLU A 123 7.03 -14.89 -3.27
C GLU A 123 5.64 -15.11 -2.65
N GLU A 124 5.51 -14.81 -1.35
CA GLU A 124 4.22 -14.80 -0.65
C GLU A 124 3.81 -13.34 -0.42
N LYS A 125 2.69 -12.94 -1.01
CA LYS A 125 2.17 -11.57 -0.90
C LYS A 125 0.82 -11.50 -0.22
N PHE A 126 0.68 -10.53 0.67
CA PHE A 126 -0.60 -10.09 1.23
C PHE A 126 -1.03 -8.73 0.65
N ILE A 127 -0.18 -8.13 -0.18
CA ILE A 127 -0.43 -6.84 -0.81
C ILE A 127 -0.05 -6.85 -2.29
N ASP A 128 -0.93 -6.25 -3.10
CA ASP A 128 -0.64 -5.94 -4.50
C ASP A 128 -0.22 -4.48 -4.66
N ILE A 129 0.73 -4.23 -5.56
CA ILE A 129 1.19 -2.89 -5.91
C ILE A 129 0.83 -2.60 -7.36
N THR A 130 0.18 -1.47 -7.60
CA THR A 130 -0.05 -0.91 -8.93
C THR A 130 0.55 0.49 -9.06
N THR A 131 0.80 0.89 -10.31
CA THR A 131 1.23 2.25 -10.65
C THR A 131 0.24 2.99 -11.56
N SER A 132 -0.86 2.32 -11.91
CA SER A 132 -1.95 2.87 -12.72
C SER A 132 -3.15 3.21 -11.85
N GLU A 133 -3.69 4.42 -12.02
CA GLU A 133 -4.92 4.81 -11.31
C GLU A 133 -6.14 4.03 -11.82
N ASP A 134 -6.16 3.61 -13.10
CA ASP A 134 -7.26 2.81 -13.67
C ASP A 134 -7.35 1.39 -13.08
N GLU A 135 -6.23 0.86 -12.58
CA GLU A 135 -6.14 -0.47 -11.98
C GLU A 135 -6.28 -0.45 -10.44
N PHE A 136 -6.38 0.75 -9.86
CA PHE A 136 -6.53 0.96 -8.43
C PHE A 136 -8.02 1.00 -8.07
#